data_AF-A0A4P7HBX8-F1
#
_entry.id   AF-A0A4P7HBX8-F1
#
_cell.length_a   1.000
_cell.length_b   1.000
_cell.length_c   1.000
_cell.angle_alpha   90.00
_cell.angle_beta   90.00
_cell.angle_gamma   90.00
#
_symmetry.space_group_name_H-M   'P 1'
#
loop_
_entity.id
_entity.type
_entity.pdbx_description
1 polymer ?
#
loop_
_entity_poly.entity_id
_entity_poly.type
_entity_poly.pdbx_seq_one_letter_code
_entity_poly.pdbx_strand_id
1 'polypeptide(L)' 'MPFKYRQRKSFGPLKFNFTQSGLSSWGIKIGPWSWNSRTKKNNVDLPGPLSWRQR' A
#
# COMPACT_ATOMS: atom_id res chain seq x y z
N MET A 1 9.45 19.98 18.90
CA MET A 1 9.35 19.18 17.65
C MET A 1 8.06 18.38 17.71
N PRO A 2 7.10 18.49 16.76
CA PRO A 2 5.90 17.68 16.85
C PRO A 2 6.26 16.21 16.61
N PHE A 3 6.07 15.38 17.63
CA PHE A 3 6.19 13.92 17.54
C PHE A 3 5.23 13.44 16.45
N LYS A 4 5.73 12.78 15.40
CA LYS A 4 4.89 12.19 14.34
C LYS A 4 4.65 10.73 14.67
N TYR A 5 3.43 10.41 15.13
CA TYR A 5 3.02 9.03 15.31
C TYR A 5 2.63 8.40 13.97
N ARG A 6 3.36 7.36 13.56
CA ARG A 6 3.07 6.55 12.37
C ARG A 6 3.17 5.08 12.73
N GLN A 7 2.06 4.35 12.63
CA GLN A 7 2.02 2.92 12.85
C GLN A 7 1.65 2.21 11.54
N ARG A 8 2.34 1.12 11.22
CA ARG A 8 1.98 0.24 10.10
C ARG A 8 1.62 -1.13 10.65
N LYS A 9 0.40 -1.61 10.37
CA LYS A 9 -0.04 -2.97 10.68
C LYS A 9 -0.17 -3.76 9.39
N SER A 10 0.53 -4.89 9.30
CA SER A 10 0.40 -5.83 8.18
C SER A 10 -0.40 -7.05 8.63
N PHE A 11 -1.47 -7.35 7.89
CA PHE A 11 -2.28 -8.54 8.08
C PHE A 11 -2.29 -9.33 6.76
N GLY A 12 -1.31 -10.23 6.64
CA GLY A 12 -1.05 -10.99 5.40
C GLY A 12 -0.84 -10.07 4.19
N PRO A 13 -1.66 -10.19 3.12
CA PRO A 13 -1.56 -9.34 1.94
C PRO A 13 -1.99 -7.89 2.22
N LEU A 14 -2.72 -7.63 3.31
CA LEU A 14 -3.22 -6.31 3.67
C LEU A 14 -2.20 -5.52 4.49
N LYS A 15 -2.01 -4.26 4.13
CA LYS A 15 -1.10 -3.33 4.81
C LYS A 15 -1.87 -2.07 5.15
N PHE A 16 -2.04 -1.80 6.44
CA PHE A 16 -2.71 -0.61 6.96
C PHE A 16 -1.68 0.35 7.54
N ASN A 17 -1.79 1.63 7.19
CA ASN A 17 -0.96 2.70 7.71
C ASN A 17 -1.85 3.66 8.52
N PHE A 18 -1.55 3.79 9.80
CA PHE A 18 -2.21 4.70 10.73
C PHE A 18 -1.26 5.87 11.04
N THR A 19 -1.80 7.09 11.01
CA THR A 19 -1.11 8.33 11.37
C THR A 19 -1.87 9.00 12.52
N GLN A 20 -1.39 10.15 12.98
CA GLN A 20 -2.05 10.94 14.04
C GLN A 20 -3.51 11.30 13.74
N SER A 21 -3.87 11.37 12.46
CA SER A 21 -5.24 11.62 11.98
C SER A 21 -6.10 10.34 11.79
N GLY A 22 -5.62 9.16 12.20
CA GLY A 22 -6.32 7.88 12.03
C GLY A 22 -5.80 7.01 10.88
N LEU A 23 -6.68 6.20 10.27
CA LEU A 23 -6.33 5.34 9.13
C LEU A 23 -5.99 6.20 7.91
N SER A 24 -4.70 6.34 7.62
CA SER A 24 -4.20 7.20 6.53
C SER A 24 -4.28 6.55 5.16
N SER A 25 -4.01 5.24 5.08
CA SER A 25 -3.96 4.51 3.83
C SER A 25 -3.89 3.02 4.10
N TRP A 26 -4.41 2.24 3.17
CA TRP A 26 -4.30 0.81 3.20
C TRP A 26 -3.97 0.29 1.81
N GLY A 27 -3.44 -0.92 1.74
CA GLY A 27 -3.10 -1.54 0.47
C GLY A 27 -3.14 -3.04 0.57
N ILE A 28 -3.29 -3.68 -0.57
CA ILE A 28 -3.34 -5.12 -0.74
C ILE A 28 -2.16 -5.52 -1.62
N LYS A 29 -1.43 -6.58 -1.27
CA LYS A 29 -0.44 -7.21 -2.15
C LYS A 29 -0.68 -8.72 -2.17
N ILE A 30 -1.12 -9.24 -3.31
CA ILE A 30 -1.36 -10.67 -3.55
C ILE A 30 -0.50 -11.08 -4.75
N GLY A 31 0.60 -11.79 -4.48
CA GLY A 31 1.55 -12.23 -5.50
C GLY A 31 2.10 -11.05 -6.32
N PRO A 32 2.03 -11.09 -7.67
CA PRO A 32 2.46 -9.99 -8.53
C PRO A 32 1.50 -8.80 -8.51
N TRP A 33 0.26 -8.96 -8.02
CA TRP A 33 -0.71 -7.88 -7.99
C TRP A 33 -0.64 -7.11 -6.67
N SER A 34 -0.74 -5.79 -6.75
CA SER A 34 -0.88 -4.92 -5.60
C SER A 34 -1.81 -3.75 -5.88
N TRP A 35 -2.49 -3.30 -4.84
CA TRP A 35 -3.38 -2.16 -4.88
C TRP A 35 -3.14 -1.27 -3.67
N ASN A 36 -3.22 0.05 -3.87
CA ASN A 36 -3.01 1.02 -2.80
C ASN A 36 -4.16 2.03 -2.78
N SER A 37 -4.84 2.14 -1.63
CA SER A 37 -5.98 3.03 -1.43
C SER A 37 -5.60 4.51 -1.54
N ARG A 38 -4.35 4.87 -1.23
CA ARG A 38 -3.86 6.26 -1.27
C ARG A 38 -3.74 6.76 -2.71
N THR A 39 -3.20 5.93 -3.59
CA THR A 39 -3.06 6.28 -5.01
C THR A 39 -4.25 5.82 -5.84
N LYS A 40 -5.11 4.94 -5.29
CA LYS A 40 -6.19 4.22 -6.01
C LYS A 40 -5.68 3.51 -7.28
N LYS A 41 -4.43 3.03 -7.25
CA LYS A 41 -3.76 2.41 -8.41
C LYS A 41 -3.56 0.92 -8.18
N ASN A 42 -3.80 0.16 -9.24
CA ASN A 42 -3.41 -1.24 -9.37
C ASN A 42 -2.02 -1.32 -9.99
N ASN A 43 -1.18 -2.22 -9.49
CA ASN A 43 0.10 -2.59 -10.09
C ASN A 43 0.16 -4.11 -10.22
N VAL A 44 0.54 -4.61 -11.39
CA VAL A 44 0.79 -6.02 -11.67
C VAL A 44 2.24 -6.17 -12.10
N ASP A 45 3.03 -6.90 -11.32
CA ASP A 45 4.40 -7.27 -11.67
C ASP A 45 4.33 -8.36 -12.76
N LEU A 46 4.80 -8.04 -13.98
CA LEU A 46 4.88 -8.99 -15.08
C LEU A 46 6.20 -9.78 -14.97
N PRO A 47 6.29 -11.00 -15.51
CA PRO A 47 7.55 -11.73 -15.53
C PRO A 47 8.63 -10.92 -16.29
N GLY A 48 9.81 -10.77 -15.69
CA GLY A 48 10.90 -9.94 -16.20
C GLY A 48 10.93 -8.53 -15.58
N PRO A 49 11.55 -7.53 -16.24
CA PRO A 49 11.67 -6.16 -15.71
C PRO A 49 10.41 -5.30 -15.93
N LEU A 50 9.29 -5.91 -16.31
CA LEU A 50 8.07 -5.21 -16.70
C LEU A 50 7.09 -5.14 -15.53
N SER A 51 6.48 -3.99 -15.34
CA SER A 51 5.37 -3.80 -14.39
C SER A 51 4.26 -3.03 -15.08
N TRP A 52 3.03 -3.53 -14.96
CA TRP A 52 1.85 -2.86 -15.48
C TRP A 52 1.18 -2.08 -14.36
N ARG A 53 1.22 -0.76 -14.47
CA ARG A 53 0.61 0.16 -13.51
C ARG A 53 -0.61 0.82 -14.13
N GLN A 54 -1.78 0.57 -13.56
CA GLN A 54 -3.00 1.27 -13.95
C GLN A 54 -2.87 2.76 -13.59
N ARG A 55 -3.14 3.62 -14.56
CA ARG A 55 -2.89 5.07 -14.48
C ARG A 55 -4.00 5.79 -13.75
#